data_AF-A0A4Q1RQY6-F1
#
_entry.id   AF-A0A4Q1RQY6-F1
#
_cell.length_a   1.000
_cell.length_b   1.000
_cell.length_c   1.000
_cell.angle_alpha   90.00
_cell.angle_beta   90.00
_cell.angle_gamma   90.00
#
_symmetry.space_group_name_H-M   'P 1'
#
loop_
_entity.id
_entity.type
_entity.pdbx_description
1 polymer ?
#
loop_
_entity_poly.entity_id
_entity_poly.type
_entity_poly.pdbx_seq_one_letter_code
_entity_poly.pdbx_strand_id
1 'polypeptide(L)'
;MLLVVSIVIISLYTAYYLRKIYANGRFLSHVMGKVLTMALTMVNSLTVGFLLASFLHGKLAVSTILSVTLSGCIAYLLGKPFGLLAIIDGLVASLMGGMMGAMLAEMLQSPSIALVTVYMDVVYILSFSLAVVLINREIAKKGSKIISKFYSICLAIIVPLMIIGVAVFFDFENVGSKSGLNGHNLHHMMKE
;
A
#
# COMPACT_ATOMS: atom_id res chain seq x y z
N MET A 1 -2.23 -12.51 -10.40
CA MET A 1 -1.31 -11.52 -10.98
C MET A 1 -1.47 -10.16 -10.29
N LEU A 2 -2.67 -9.87 -9.77
CA LEU A 2 -3.01 -8.71 -8.94
C LEU A 2 -1.97 -8.36 -7.86
N LEU A 3 -1.56 -9.31 -7.01
CA LEU A 3 -0.61 -9.07 -5.92
C LEU A 3 0.74 -8.49 -6.40
N VAL A 4 1.27 -8.99 -7.52
CA VAL A 4 2.55 -8.51 -8.07
C VAL A 4 2.42 -7.08 -8.58
N VAL A 5 1.29 -6.77 -9.23
CA VAL A 5 0.99 -5.40 -9.69
C VAL A 5 0.87 -4.44 -8.51
N SER A 6 0.16 -4.82 -7.46
CA SER A 6 0.03 -4.02 -6.23
C SER A 6 1.39 -3.73 -5.59
N ILE A 7 2.26 -4.74 -5.44
CA ILE A 7 3.61 -4.57 -4.88
C ILE A 7 4.43 -3.54 -5.69
N VAL A 8 4.40 -3.63 -7.02
CA VAL A 8 5.13 -2.70 -7.90
C VAL A 8 4.59 -1.27 -7.76
N ILE A 9 3.27 -1.11 -7.75
CA ILE A 9 2.62 0.20 -7.59
C ILE A 9 2.99 0.83 -6.25
N ILE A 10 2.85 0.07 -5.15
CA ILE A 10 3.15 0.55 -3.80
C ILE A 10 4.60 0.96 -3.67
N SER A 11 5.53 0.16 -4.22
CA SER A 11 6.96 0.47 -4.19
C SER A 11 7.28 1.77 -4.94
N LEU A 12 6.76 1.93 -6.16
CA LEU A 12 6.94 3.15 -6.95
C LEU A 12 6.33 4.38 -6.28
N TYR A 13 5.13 4.24 -5.70
CA TYR A 13 4.44 5.33 -5.02
C TYR A 13 5.17 5.74 -3.74
N THR A 14 5.63 4.76 -2.95
CA THR A 14 6.49 4.99 -1.78
C THR A 14 7.74 5.78 -2.18
N ALA A 15 8.46 5.33 -3.22
CA ALA A 15 9.67 5.99 -3.69
C ALA A 15 9.42 7.43 -4.17
N TYR A 16 8.32 7.67 -4.90
CA TYR A 16 7.90 9.01 -5.30
C TYR A 16 7.65 9.92 -4.09
N TYR A 17 6.96 9.41 -3.07
CA TYR A 17 6.71 10.15 -1.83
C TYR A 17 7.98 10.45 -1.06
N LEU A 18 8.88 9.48 -0.90
CA LEU A 18 10.19 9.70 -0.27
C LEU A 18 10.90 10.86 -0.97
N ARG A 19 10.99 10.85 -2.30
CA ARG A 19 11.64 11.94 -3.05
C ARG A 19 11.00 13.29 -2.75
N LYS A 20 9.67 13.36 -2.71
CA LYS A 20 8.92 14.59 -2.43
C LYS A 20 9.08 15.09 -0.99
N ILE A 21 9.14 14.17 -0.02
CA ILE A 21 9.38 14.48 1.39
C ILE A 21 10.81 14.99 1.57
N TYR A 22 11.82 14.34 0.99
CA TYR A 22 13.21 14.81 1.10
C TYR A 22 13.43 16.16 0.43
N ALA A 23 12.77 16.43 -0.69
CA ALA A 23 12.85 17.72 -1.38
C ALA A 23 12.23 18.87 -0.57
N ASN A 24 11.15 18.62 0.18
CA ASN A 24 10.39 19.66 0.89
C ASN A 24 10.45 19.56 2.43
N GLY A 25 11.20 18.61 2.97
CA GLY A 25 11.16 18.24 4.40
C GLY A 25 11.59 19.36 5.34
N ARG A 26 12.44 20.28 4.86
CA ARG A 26 12.89 21.45 5.63
C ARG A 26 11.79 22.50 5.90
N PHE A 27 10.67 22.43 5.18
CA PHE A 27 9.58 23.40 5.32
C PHE A 27 8.48 22.95 6.28
N LEU A 28 8.46 21.67 6.68
CA LEU A 28 7.42 21.12 7.54
C LEU A 28 7.71 21.40 9.02
N SER A 29 6.64 21.64 9.79
CA SER A 29 6.75 21.75 11.24
C SER A 29 7.09 20.39 11.86
N HIS A 30 7.83 20.41 12.98
CA HIS A 30 8.24 19.20 13.68
C HIS A 30 7.05 18.32 14.11
N VAL A 31 5.95 18.93 14.58
CA VAL A 31 4.73 18.20 14.98
C VAL A 31 4.06 17.53 13.77
N MET A 32 3.96 18.24 12.64
CA MET A 32 3.36 17.69 11.43
C MET A 32 4.20 16.55 10.85
N GLY A 33 5.52 16.69 10.87
CA GLY A 33 6.46 15.66 10.42
C GLY A 33 6.29 14.33 11.15
N LYS A 34 6.12 14.38 12.49
CA LYS A 34 5.87 13.17 13.30
C LYS A 34 4.55 12.47 12.92
N VAL A 35 3.45 13.22 12.90
CA VAL A 35 2.11 12.66 12.56
C VAL A 35 2.11 12.09 11.14
N LEU A 36 2.74 12.78 10.20
CA LEU A 36 2.83 12.34 8.81
C LEU A 36 3.67 11.06 8.67
N THR A 37 4.80 10.99 9.37
CA THR A 37 5.65 9.80 9.38
C THR A 37 4.89 8.61 9.94
N MET A 38 4.23 8.78 11.09
CA MET A 38 3.44 7.73 11.72
C MET A 38 2.33 7.23 10.78
N ALA A 39 1.51 8.13 10.22
CA ALA A 39 0.38 7.77 9.37
C ALA A 39 0.83 7.04 8.09
N LEU A 40 1.81 7.59 7.38
CA LEU A 40 2.33 6.98 6.15
C LEU A 40 2.98 5.63 6.42
N THR A 41 3.73 5.53 7.52
CA THR A 41 4.41 4.29 7.87
C THR A 41 3.41 3.20 8.25
N MET A 42 2.36 3.53 9.02
CA MET A 42 1.32 2.57 9.42
C MET A 42 0.57 1.99 8.22
N VAL A 43 0.14 2.86 7.30
CA VAL A 43 -0.57 2.40 6.10
C VAL A 43 0.37 1.57 5.22
N ASN A 44 1.63 1.97 5.09
CA ASN A 44 2.61 1.23 4.31
C ASN A 44 2.96 -0.14 4.93
N SER A 45 3.21 -0.20 6.24
CA SER A 45 3.54 -1.45 6.92
C SER A 45 2.37 -2.43 6.93
N LEU A 46 1.14 -1.93 7.06
CA LEU A 46 -0.08 -2.75 6.97
C LEU A 46 -0.22 -3.38 5.57
N THR A 47 -0.09 -2.58 4.51
CA THR A 47 -0.20 -3.12 3.14
C THR A 47 0.95 -4.07 2.80
N VAL A 48 2.18 -3.75 3.17
CA VAL A 48 3.34 -4.65 2.98
C VAL A 48 3.13 -5.96 3.74
N GLY A 49 2.66 -5.90 4.99
CA GLY A 49 2.39 -7.08 5.81
C GLY A 49 1.31 -7.98 5.22
N PHE A 50 0.23 -7.37 4.74
CA PHE A 50 -0.84 -8.08 4.05
C PHE A 50 -0.33 -8.80 2.79
N LEU A 51 0.39 -8.08 1.92
CA LEU A 51 0.89 -8.64 0.66
C LEU A 51 1.89 -9.78 0.86
N LEU A 52 2.79 -9.66 1.84
CA LEU A 52 3.77 -10.71 2.15
C LEU A 52 3.10 -11.97 2.70
N ALA A 53 2.12 -11.82 3.61
CA ALA A 53 1.38 -12.96 4.16
C ALA A 53 0.51 -13.64 3.10
N SER A 54 -0.13 -12.87 2.21
CA SER A 54 -0.84 -13.43 1.06
C SER A 54 0.06 -14.18 0.07
N PHE A 55 1.38 -13.95 0.09
CA PHE A 55 2.33 -14.68 -0.75
C PHE A 55 2.83 -15.97 -0.08
N LEU A 56 3.06 -15.94 1.24
CA LEU A 56 3.70 -17.02 1.99
C LEU A 56 2.77 -18.10 2.55
N HIS A 57 1.44 -17.94 2.39
CA HIS A 57 0.35 -18.86 2.79
C HIS A 57 0.70 -19.92 3.85
N GLY A 58 0.24 -19.72 5.08
CA GLY A 58 0.32 -20.72 6.16
C GLY A 58 1.60 -20.60 7.01
N LYS A 59 2.37 -19.52 6.87
CA LYS A 59 3.58 -19.22 7.64
C LYS A 59 3.51 -17.84 8.28
N LEU A 60 2.55 -17.66 9.18
CA LEU A 60 2.28 -16.39 9.86
C LEU A 60 3.53 -15.80 10.56
N ALA A 61 4.30 -16.61 11.28
CA ALA A 61 5.50 -16.16 11.97
C ALA A 61 6.57 -15.61 11.01
N VAL A 62 6.86 -16.36 9.93
CA VAL A 62 7.87 -15.96 8.93
C VAL A 62 7.43 -14.70 8.19
N SER A 63 6.16 -14.64 7.78
CA SER A 63 5.61 -13.47 7.12
C SER A 63 5.67 -12.24 8.01
N THR A 64 5.34 -12.37 9.29
CA THR A 64 5.35 -11.25 10.25
C THR A 64 6.76 -10.69 10.43
N ILE A 65 7.76 -11.55 10.65
CA ILE A 65 9.16 -11.13 10.83
C ILE A 65 9.66 -10.40 9.58
N LEU A 66 9.38 -10.95 8.40
CA LEU A 66 9.79 -10.36 7.13
C LEU A 66 9.09 -9.02 6.90
N SER A 67 7.79 -8.94 7.19
CA SER A 67 6.96 -7.75 7.04
C SER A 67 7.44 -6.61 7.93
N VAL A 68 7.67 -6.88 9.22
CA VAL A 68 8.17 -5.88 10.17
C VAL A 68 9.57 -5.40 9.78
N THR A 69 10.44 -6.30 9.32
CA THR A 69 11.82 -5.94 8.91
C THR A 69 11.83 -5.05 7.67
N LEU A 70 11.10 -5.43 6.62
CA LEU A 70 11.04 -4.66 5.38
C LEU A 70 10.33 -3.31 5.57
N SER A 71 9.20 -3.31 6.26
CA SER A 71 8.47 -2.07 6.55
C SER A 71 9.26 -1.15 7.49
N GLY A 72 10.03 -1.70 8.42
CA GLY A 72 10.87 -0.93 9.35
C GLY A 72 11.98 -0.15 8.63
N CYS A 73 12.53 -0.70 7.56
CA CYS A 73 13.47 0.03 6.70
C CYS A 73 12.79 1.26 6.06
N ILE A 74 11.55 1.09 5.58
CA ILE A 74 10.77 2.18 4.99
C ILE A 74 10.41 3.23 6.05
N ALA A 75 10.04 2.80 7.25
CA ALA A 75 9.78 3.66 8.40
C ALA A 75 10.96 4.58 8.73
N TYR A 76 12.17 4.00 8.76
CA TYR A 76 13.40 4.75 9.00
C TYR A 76 13.62 5.81 7.91
N LEU A 77 13.45 5.45 6.63
CA LEU A 77 13.63 6.37 5.51
C LEU A 77 12.62 7.52 5.54
N LEU A 78 11.36 7.24 5.90
CA LEU A 78 10.29 8.24 6.04
C LEU A 78 10.51 9.18 7.24
N GLY A 79 11.00 8.67 8.37
CA GLY A 79 11.21 9.44 9.59
C GLY A 79 12.49 10.28 9.61
N LYS A 80 13.55 9.85 8.88
CA LYS A 80 14.85 10.53 8.82
C LYS A 80 14.79 12.06 8.56
N PRO A 81 13.99 12.60 7.62
CA PRO A 81 13.91 14.04 7.39
C PRO A 81 13.28 14.84 8.55
N PHE A 82 12.56 14.20 9.48
CA PHE A 82 11.85 14.85 10.58
C PHE A 82 12.52 14.66 11.95
N GLY A 83 13.61 13.89 12.02
CA GLY A 83 14.42 13.68 13.22
C GLY A 83 14.12 12.36 13.95
N LEU A 84 14.86 12.12 15.04
CA LEU A 84 14.86 10.86 15.78
C LEU A 84 13.49 10.47 16.35
N LEU A 85 12.72 11.44 16.87
CA LEU A 85 11.39 11.14 17.41
C LEU A 85 10.45 10.59 16.32
N ALA A 86 10.50 11.14 15.11
CA ALA A 86 9.70 10.66 13.99
C ALA A 86 10.14 9.26 13.54
N ILE A 87 11.43 8.95 13.59
CA ILE A 87 11.95 7.60 13.32
C ILE A 87 11.39 6.59 14.32
N ILE A 88 11.40 6.91 15.61
CA ILE A 88 10.90 6.01 16.66
C ILE A 88 9.39 5.80 16.49
N ASP A 89 8.60 6.86 16.31
CA ASP A 89 7.16 6.75 16.05
C ASP A 89 6.89 5.93 14.79
N GLY A 90 7.69 6.12 13.73
CA GLY A 90 7.62 5.33 12.51
C GLY A 90 7.91 3.85 12.76
N LEU A 91 8.98 3.51 13.48
CA LEU A 91 9.33 2.11 13.76
C LEU A 91 8.25 1.40 14.59
N VAL A 92 7.68 2.08 15.58
CA VAL A 92 6.56 1.54 16.38
C VAL A 92 5.32 1.33 15.50
N ALA A 93 4.98 2.31 14.65
CA ALA A 93 3.91 2.20 13.66
C ALA A 93 4.16 1.05 12.65
N SER A 94 5.41 0.83 12.29
CA SER A 94 5.81 -0.26 11.38
C SER A 94 5.59 -1.63 12.01
N LEU A 95 6.00 -1.79 13.27
CA LEU A 95 5.83 -3.02 14.02
C LEU A 95 4.34 -3.33 14.18
N MET A 96 3.55 -2.34 14.60
CA MET A 96 2.11 -2.47 14.76
C MET A 96 1.39 -2.81 13.44
N GLY A 97 1.63 -2.03 12.38
CA GLY A 97 0.96 -2.24 11.09
C GLY A 97 1.41 -3.52 10.39
N GLY A 98 2.70 -3.86 10.44
CA GLY A 98 3.23 -5.08 9.83
C GLY A 98 2.64 -6.36 10.44
N MET A 99 2.51 -6.41 11.76
CA MET A 99 1.83 -7.53 12.44
C MET A 99 0.34 -7.61 12.09
N MET A 100 -0.35 -6.47 12.14
CA MET A 100 -1.79 -6.43 11.85
C MET A 100 -2.10 -6.80 10.40
N GLY A 101 -1.28 -6.34 9.44
CA GLY A 101 -1.41 -6.67 8.03
C GLY A 101 -1.22 -8.17 7.76
N ALA A 102 -0.18 -8.77 8.34
CA ALA A 102 0.10 -10.20 8.18
C ALA A 102 -1.02 -11.07 8.77
N MET A 103 -1.53 -10.69 9.95
CA MET A 103 -2.66 -11.37 10.58
C MET A 103 -3.94 -11.26 9.74
N LEU A 104 -4.22 -10.07 9.17
CA LEU A 104 -5.41 -9.83 8.36
C LEU A 104 -5.42 -10.67 7.07
N ALA A 105 -4.26 -10.90 6.46
CA ALA A 105 -4.14 -11.76 5.28
C ALA A 105 -4.38 -13.24 5.59
N GLU A 106 -3.85 -13.76 6.70
CA GLU A 106 -4.01 -15.18 7.09
C GLU A 106 -5.44 -15.50 7.55
N MET A 107 -6.14 -14.54 8.16
CA MET A 107 -7.53 -14.72 8.57
C MET A 107 -8.53 -14.72 7.40
N LEU A 108 -8.11 -14.32 6.20
CA LEU A 108 -9.00 -14.19 5.05
C LEU A 108 -9.02 -15.46 4.18
N GLN A 109 -10.21 -16.03 3.97
CA GLN A 109 -10.40 -17.18 3.08
C GLN A 109 -10.30 -16.78 1.60
N SER A 110 -9.76 -17.68 0.77
CA SER A 110 -9.29 -17.44 -0.60
C SER A 110 -10.20 -16.67 -1.57
N PRO A 111 -11.55 -16.77 -1.58
CA PRO A 111 -12.34 -16.00 -2.54
C PRO A 111 -12.42 -14.49 -2.24
N SER A 112 -12.15 -14.04 -1.00
CA SER A 112 -12.25 -12.62 -0.62
C SER A 112 -10.92 -11.86 -0.60
N ILE A 113 -9.79 -12.57 -0.79
CA ILE A 113 -8.44 -11.98 -0.79
C ILE A 113 -8.32 -10.90 -1.87
N ALA A 114 -8.86 -11.14 -3.08
CA ALA A 114 -8.79 -10.17 -4.17
C ALA A 114 -9.51 -8.85 -3.83
N LEU A 115 -10.72 -8.93 -3.26
CA LEU A 115 -11.51 -7.75 -2.88
C LEU A 115 -10.80 -6.95 -1.78
N VAL A 116 -10.31 -7.63 -0.75
CA VAL A 116 -9.59 -6.96 0.34
C VAL A 116 -8.25 -6.39 -0.12
N THR A 117 -7.55 -7.05 -1.05
CA THR A 117 -6.33 -6.49 -1.68
C THR A 117 -6.63 -5.15 -2.35
N VAL A 118 -7.69 -5.10 -3.17
CA VAL A 118 -8.11 -3.86 -3.86
C VAL A 118 -8.49 -2.78 -2.86
N TYR A 119 -9.24 -3.15 -1.80
CA TYR A 119 -9.60 -2.21 -0.74
C TYR A 119 -8.36 -1.61 -0.06
N MET A 120 -7.37 -2.45 0.29
CA MET A 120 -6.12 -2.01 0.90
C MET A 120 -5.33 -1.09 -0.01
N ASP A 121 -5.27 -1.38 -1.32
CA ASP A 121 -4.61 -0.53 -2.30
C ASP A 121 -5.30 0.84 -2.42
N VAL A 122 -6.63 0.89 -2.43
CA VAL A 122 -7.39 2.15 -2.46
C VAL A 122 -7.14 2.98 -1.21
N VAL A 123 -7.18 2.36 -0.03
CA VAL A 123 -6.88 3.03 1.26
C VAL A 123 -5.44 3.53 1.28
N TYR A 124 -4.51 2.77 0.73
CA TYR A 124 -3.10 3.16 0.59
C TYR A 124 -2.97 4.42 -0.28
N ILE A 125 -3.53 4.40 -1.49
CA ILE A 125 -3.47 5.54 -2.43
C ILE A 125 -4.13 6.78 -1.82
N LEU A 126 -5.29 6.61 -1.17
CA LEU A 126 -6.02 7.70 -0.52
C LEU A 126 -5.18 8.33 0.59
N SER A 127 -4.68 7.51 1.51
CA SER A 127 -3.86 7.94 2.65
C SER A 127 -2.64 8.73 2.21
N PHE A 128 -1.91 8.20 1.23
CA PHE A 128 -0.75 8.88 0.67
C PHE A 128 -1.17 10.20 0.00
N SER A 129 -2.23 10.20 -0.80
CA SER A 129 -2.71 11.41 -1.48
C SER A 129 -3.10 12.53 -0.50
N LEU A 130 -3.75 12.17 0.61
CA LEU A 130 -4.03 13.11 1.71
C LEU A 130 -2.73 13.67 2.30
N ALA A 131 -1.73 12.82 2.54
CA ALA A 131 -0.42 13.26 3.01
C ALA A 131 0.24 14.29 2.07
N VAL A 132 0.13 14.10 0.74
CA VAL A 132 0.64 15.10 -0.21
C VAL A 132 -0.16 16.40 -0.20
N VAL A 133 -1.49 16.33 -0.08
CA VAL A 133 -2.33 17.54 0.05
C VAL A 133 -1.93 18.31 1.30
N LEU A 134 -1.70 17.61 2.41
CA LEU A 134 -1.25 18.20 3.67
C LEU A 134 0.13 18.86 3.56
N ILE A 135 1.12 18.17 2.96
CA ILE A 135 2.44 18.74 2.68
C ILE A 135 2.30 20.02 1.83
N ASN A 136 1.52 19.95 0.75
CA ASN A 136 1.33 21.09 -0.15
C ASN A 136 0.65 22.27 0.56
N ARG A 137 -0.33 22.03 1.44
CA ARG A 137 -1.00 23.06 2.24
C ARG A 137 -0.03 23.77 3.19
N GLU A 138 0.85 23.02 3.84
CA GLU A 138 1.88 23.60 4.72
C GLU A 138 2.92 24.43 3.96
N ILE A 139 3.37 23.95 2.79
CA ILE A 139 4.26 24.74 1.92
C ILE A 139 3.57 26.02 1.42
N ALA A 140 2.28 25.94 1.11
CA ALA A 140 1.53 27.07 0.59
C ALA A 140 1.26 28.16 1.63
N LYS A 141 0.99 27.79 2.89
CA LYS A 141 0.92 28.76 4.00
C LYS A 141 2.20 29.59 4.14
N LYS A 142 3.34 29.07 3.67
CA LYS A 142 4.64 29.75 3.62
C LYS A 142 4.91 30.51 2.31
N GLY A 143 3.93 30.71 1.43
CA GLY A 143 4.00 31.68 0.32
C GLY A 143 4.19 31.13 -1.10
N SER A 144 4.02 29.82 -1.34
CA SER A 144 4.14 29.21 -2.69
C SER A 144 2.80 29.07 -3.41
N LYS A 145 2.75 29.40 -4.71
CA LYS A 145 1.57 29.25 -5.61
C LYS A 145 1.01 27.80 -5.59
N ILE A 146 -0.24 27.65 -5.17
CA ILE A 146 -0.98 26.37 -4.98
C ILE A 146 -1.53 25.78 -6.29
N ILE A 147 -1.85 26.63 -7.27
CA ILE A 147 -2.89 26.32 -8.26
C ILE A 147 -2.42 25.35 -9.37
N SER A 148 -1.12 25.26 -9.67
CA SER A 148 -0.63 24.34 -10.71
C SER A 148 -0.38 22.89 -10.24
N LYS A 149 -0.41 22.62 -8.92
CA LYS A 149 -0.06 21.29 -8.37
C LYS A 149 -1.26 20.36 -8.14
N PHE A 150 -2.49 20.87 -8.23
CA PHE A 150 -3.70 20.05 -8.03
C PHE A 150 -3.88 19.02 -9.15
N TYR A 151 -3.52 19.37 -10.39
CA TYR A 151 -3.51 18.43 -11.52
C TYR A 151 -2.57 17.23 -11.28
N SER A 152 -1.38 17.46 -10.73
CA SER A 152 -0.47 16.36 -10.35
C SER A 152 -1.01 15.46 -9.23
N ILE A 153 -1.88 15.98 -8.35
CA ILE A 153 -2.51 15.17 -7.30
C ILE A 153 -3.64 14.32 -7.88
N CYS A 154 -4.52 14.92 -8.70
CA CYS A 154 -5.55 14.16 -9.41
C CYS A 154 -4.94 13.07 -10.29
N LEU A 155 -3.87 13.38 -11.03
CA LEU A 155 -3.18 12.41 -11.86
C LEU A 155 -2.55 11.28 -11.02
N ALA A 156 -1.98 11.61 -9.86
CA ALA A 156 -1.41 10.61 -8.96
C ALA A 156 -2.47 9.67 -8.35
N ILE A 157 -3.73 10.09 -8.22
CA ILE A 157 -4.85 9.25 -7.75
C ILE A 157 -5.45 8.43 -8.89
N ILE A 158 -5.74 9.09 -10.02
CA ILE A 158 -6.50 8.50 -11.14
C ILE A 158 -5.72 7.37 -11.81
N VAL A 159 -4.41 7.55 -12.02
CA VAL A 159 -3.57 6.57 -12.70
C VAL A 159 -3.51 5.22 -11.97
N PRO A 160 -3.15 5.14 -10.67
CA PRO A 160 -3.12 3.85 -9.98
C PRO A 160 -4.52 3.24 -9.80
N LEU A 161 -5.57 4.06 -9.64
CA LEU A 161 -6.94 3.55 -9.56
C LEU A 161 -7.38 2.88 -10.87
N MET A 162 -7.04 3.47 -12.02
CA MET A 162 -7.27 2.88 -13.34
C MET A 162 -6.51 1.56 -13.52
N ILE A 163 -5.23 1.50 -13.12
CA ILE A 163 -4.41 0.30 -13.25
C ILE A 163 -4.97 -0.84 -12.39
N ILE A 164 -5.41 -0.55 -11.16
CA ILE A 164 -6.06 -1.52 -10.28
C ILE A 164 -7.38 -2.00 -10.89
N GLY A 165 -8.20 -1.08 -11.43
CA GLY A 165 -9.44 -1.43 -12.12
C GLY A 165 -9.24 -2.39 -13.29
N VAL A 166 -8.21 -2.15 -14.11
CA VAL A 166 -7.84 -3.05 -15.22
C VAL A 166 -7.35 -4.40 -14.68
N ALA A 167 -6.50 -4.43 -13.66
CA ALA A 167 -6.01 -5.68 -13.07
C ALA A 167 -7.13 -6.55 -12.50
N VAL A 168 -8.13 -5.93 -11.85
CA VAL A 168 -9.32 -6.61 -11.33
C VAL A 168 -10.16 -7.20 -12.47
N PHE A 169 -10.36 -6.45 -13.55
CA PHE A 169 -11.13 -6.92 -14.70
C PHE A 169 -10.49 -8.17 -15.34
N PHE A 170 -9.17 -8.18 -15.51
CA PHE A 170 -8.42 -9.34 -16.02
C PHE A 170 -8.47 -10.56 -15.09
N ASP A 171 -8.36 -10.39 -13.77
CA ASP A 171 -8.48 -11.50 -12.83
C ASP A 171 -9.92 -12.06 -12.80
N PHE A 172 -10.96 -11.22 -13.01
CA PHE A 172 -12.36 -11.68 -13.10
C PHE A 172 -12.63 -12.50 -14.38
N GLU A 173 -12.08 -12.07 -15.53
CA GLU A 173 -12.20 -12.80 -16.80
C GLU A 173 -11.51 -14.17 -16.74
N ASN A 174 -10.36 -14.26 -16.07
CA ASN A 174 -9.60 -15.50 -15.92
C ASN A 174 -10.27 -16.50 -14.97
N VAL A 175 -11.00 -16.02 -13.95
CA VAL A 175 -11.85 -16.86 -13.08
C VAL A 175 -13.08 -17.38 -13.83
N GLY A 176 -13.70 -16.56 -14.70
CA GLY A 176 -14.80 -16.98 -15.56
C GLY A 176 -14.39 -18.08 -16.57
N SER A 177 -13.17 -17.99 -17.12
CA SER A 177 -12.63 -18.97 -18.07
C SER A 177 -12.37 -20.35 -17.46
N LYS A 178 -11.86 -20.41 -16.20
CA LYS A 178 -11.59 -21.69 -15.52
C LYS A 178 -12.84 -22.46 -15.12
N SER A 179 -13.95 -21.79 -14.84
CA SER A 179 -15.25 -22.46 -14.56
C SER A 179 -15.87 -23.11 -15.80
N GLY A 180 -15.55 -22.63 -17.01
CA GLY A 180 -16.00 -23.26 -18.26
C GLY A 180 -15.24 -24.56 -18.61
N LEU A 181 -13.99 -24.69 -18.18
CA LEU A 181 -13.15 -25.86 -18.52
C LEU A 181 -13.41 -27.08 -17.63
N ASN A 182 -13.83 -26.88 -16.37
CA ASN A 182 -14.15 -28.00 -15.46
C ASN A 182 -15.54 -28.61 -15.70
N GLY A 183 -16.45 -27.90 -16.37
CA GLY A 183 -17.77 -28.46 -16.75
C GLY A 183 -17.70 -29.52 -17.85
N HIS A 184 -16.69 -29.47 -18.72
CA HIS A 184 -16.56 -30.39 -19.85
C HIS A 184 -15.87 -31.72 -19.49
N ASN A 185 -15.06 -31.74 -18.42
CA ASN A 185 -14.37 -32.97 -17.98
C ASN A 185 -15.22 -33.84 -17.04
N LEU A 186 -16.27 -33.30 -16.43
CA LEU A 186 -17.13 -34.08 -15.53
C LEU A 186 -18.12 -34.99 -16.29
N HIS A 187 -18.43 -34.68 -17.55
CA HIS A 187 -19.40 -35.45 -18.34
C HIS A 187 -18.82 -36.73 -18.98
N HIS A 188 -17.49 -36.91 -18.98
CA HIS A 188 -16.84 -38.07 -19.57
C HIS A 188 -16.50 -39.21 -18.58
N MET A 189 -16.62 -38.99 -17.27
CA MET A 189 -16.32 -40.01 -16.24
C MET A 189 -17.56 -40.76 -15.70
N MET A 190 -18.76 -40.52 -16.25
CA MET A 190 -19.99 -41.19 -15.78
C MET A 190 -20.51 -42.24 -16.78
N LYS A 191 -19.68 -42.68 -17.73
CA LYS A 191 -20.10 -43.57 -18.82
C LYS A 191 -19.24 -44.83 -19.04
N GLU A 192 -18.40 -45.19 -18.08
CA GLU A 192 -17.70 -46.49 -18.09
C GLU A 192 -17.96 -47.27 -16.80
#